data_AF-A0A2V8LIG8-F1
#
_entry.id   AF-A0A2V8LIG8-F1
#
_cell.length_a   1.000
_cell.length_b   1.000
_cell.length_c   1.000
_cell.angle_alpha   90.00
_cell.angle_beta   90.00
_cell.angle_gamma   90.00
#
_symmetry.space_group_name_H-M   'P 1'
#
loop_
_entity.id
_entity.type
_entity.pdbx_description
1 polymer ?
#
loop_
_entity_poly.entity_id
_entity_poly.type
_entity_poly.pdbx_seq_one_letter_code
_entity_poly.pdbx_strand_id
1 'polypeptide(L)'
;ALFNVDTSVFKRIPIRESVTLQFRAEAFNVFNHTNFGLPNQVVFQGNSSNLASCAQLDQPPCSGSAGQITSTANYSRQIQFALKLLF
;
A
#
# COMPACT_ATOMS: atom_id res chain seq x y z
N ALA A 1 5.20 0.44 -11.34
CA ALA A 1 6.05 -0.58 -10.70
C ALA A 1 5.86 -0.49 -9.20
N LEU A 2 5.86 -1.62 -8.49
CA LEU A 2 5.77 -1.63 -7.04
C LEU A 2 7.15 -1.34 -6.44
N PHE A 3 7.23 -0.35 -5.55
CA PHE A 3 8.42 -0.02 -4.79
C PHE A 3 8.08 -0.02 -3.29
N ASN A 4 8.64 -0.97 -2.56
CA ASN A 4 8.48 -1.08 -1.12
C ASN A 4 9.83 -1.46 -0.49
N VAL A 5 10.16 -0.82 0.62
CA VAL A 5 11.37 -1.12 1.39
C VAL A 5 11.00 -1.23 2.86
N ASP A 6 11.29 -2.39 3.43
CA ASP A 6 11.04 -2.70 4.83
C ASP A 6 12.39 -2.81 5.56
N THR A 7 12.43 -2.44 6.84
CA THR A 7 13.67 -2.41 7.62
C THR A 7 13.42 -2.79 9.06
N SER A 8 14.41 -3.45 9.66
CA SER A 8 14.42 -3.80 11.07
C SER A 8 15.76 -3.45 11.72
N VAL A 9 15.69 -2.91 12.93
CA VAL A 9 16.85 -2.53 13.74
C VAL A 9 16.72 -3.17 15.11
N PHE A 10 17.81 -3.78 15.57
CA PHE A 10 17.85 -4.48 16.85
C PHE A 10 19.01 -3.97 17.68
N LYS A 11 18.75 -3.69 18.94
CA LYS A 11 19.79 -3.32 19.92
C LYS A 11 19.70 -4.26 21.12
N ARG A 12 20.81 -4.90 21.45
CA ARG A 12 20.99 -5.60 22.73
C ARG A 12 21.58 -4.63 23.74
N ILE A 13 20.94 -4.56 24.90
CA ILE A 13 21.29 -3.72 26.04
C ILE A 13 21.56 -4.68 27.20
N PRO A 14 22.83 -4.94 27.56
CA PRO A 14 23.15 -5.74 28.73
C PRO A 14 22.68 -4.98 29.98
N ILE A 15 21.81 -5.60 30.78
CA ILE A 15 21.31 -5.02 32.04
C ILE A 15 22.16 -5.54 33.21
N ARG A 16 22.45 -6.86 33.23
CA ARG A 16 23.33 -7.56 34.20
C ARG A 16 24.06 -8.70 33.49
N GLU A 17 24.96 -9.39 34.19
CA GLU A 17 25.82 -10.44 33.61
C GLU A 17 25.03 -11.52 32.86
N SER A 18 23.90 -11.96 33.40
CA SER A 18 23.03 -12.96 32.75
C SER A 18 21.80 -12.37 32.08
N VAL A 19 21.53 -11.07 32.22
CA VAL A 19 20.26 -10.46 31.76
C VAL A 19 20.51 -9.41 30.67
N THR A 20 19.94 -9.63 29.49
CA THR A 20 20.04 -8.72 28.35
C THR A 20 18.65 -8.34 27.84
N LEU A 21 18.40 -7.05 27.64
CA LEU A 21 17.21 -6.56 26.96
C LEU A 21 17.50 -6.37 25.47
N GLN A 22 16.67 -6.95 24.61
CA GLN A 22 16.67 -6.69 23.18
C GLN A 22 15.54 -5.72 22.84
N PHE A 23 15.89 -4.52 22.39
CA PHE A 23 14.97 -3.59 21.74
C PHE A 23 14.96 -3.86 20.24
N ARG A 24 13.76 -3.90 19.65
CA ARG A 24 13.53 -4.09 18.22
C ARG A 24 12.62 -2.98 17.73
N ALA A 25 13.03 -2.34 16.64
CA ALA A 25 12.22 -1.42 15.86
C ALA A 25 12.09 -1.97 14.45
N GLU A 26 10.86 -2.07 13.95
CA GLU A 26 10.55 -2.52 12.60
C GLU A 26 9.72 -1.44 11.90
N ALA A 27 10.07 -1.14 10.65
CA ALA A 27 9.38 -0.18 9.82
C ALA A 27 9.06 -0.82 8.47
N PHE A 28 7.78 -0.88 8.12
CA PHE A 28 7.29 -1.28 6.82
C PHE A 28 7.02 -0.05 5.97
N ASN A 29 7.32 -0.11 4.67
CA ASN A 29 7.29 1.05 3.78
C ASN A 29 8.07 2.24 4.39
N VAL A 30 9.36 2.02 4.67
CA VAL A 30 10.21 2.99 5.39
C VAL A 30 10.29 4.34 4.69
N PHE A 31 10.18 4.38 3.35
CA PHE A 31 10.15 5.62 2.57
C PHE A 31 8.75 6.23 2.44
N ASN A 32 7.71 5.56 2.95
CA ASN A 32 6.31 5.93 2.79
C ASN A 32 5.92 6.18 1.33
N HIS A 33 6.41 5.33 0.42
CA HIS A 33 6.11 5.42 -1.00
C HIS A 33 4.70 4.89 -1.28
N THR A 34 3.87 5.71 -1.93
CA THR A 34 2.52 5.32 -2.34
C THR A 34 2.60 4.45 -3.57
N ASN A 35 2.21 3.18 -3.42
CA ASN A 35 2.03 2.27 -4.54
C ASN A 35 0.57 2.33 -4.98
N PHE A 36 0.30 2.90 -6.15
CA PHE A 36 -1.06 2.98 -6.69
C PHE A 36 -1.58 1.58 -7.06
N GLY A 37 -2.87 1.36 -6.79
CA GLY A 37 -3.59 0.16 -7.21
C GLY A 37 -3.78 0.12 -8.71
N LEU A 38 -4.39 -0.97 -9.18
CA LEU A 38 -4.73 -1.08 -10.60
C LEU A 38 -5.79 -0.04 -10.97
N PRO A 39 -5.67 0.60 -12.15
CA PRO A 39 -6.73 1.46 -12.65
C PRO A 39 -7.99 0.63 -12.92
N ASN A 40 -9.15 1.28 -12.85
CA ASN A 40 -10.42 0.67 -13.20
C ASN A 40 -10.35 0.12 -14.64
N GLN A 41 -10.50 -1.21 -14.73
CA GLN A 41 -10.37 -1.98 -15.96
C GLN A 41 -11.64 -1.98 -16.82
N VAL A 42 -12.76 -1.48 -16.28
CA VAL A 42 -14.02 -1.43 -17.00
C VAL A 42 -13.99 -0.26 -17.99
N VAL A 43 -13.73 -0.56 -19.26
CA VAL A 43 -13.65 0.43 -20.34
C VAL A 43 -15.02 0.69 -20.99
N PHE A 44 -15.90 -0.31 -21.02
CA PHE A 44 -17.25 -0.21 -21.59
C PHE A 44 -18.30 -0.52 -20.52
N GLN A 45 -19.37 0.28 -20.46
CA GLN A 45 -20.49 0.07 -19.54
C GLN A 45 -21.83 0.38 -20.23
N GLY A 46 -22.68 -0.63 -20.38
CA GLY A 46 -24.00 -0.52 -21.00
C GLY A 46 -25.08 0.05 -20.09
N ASN A 47 -24.91 1.26 -19.55
CA ASN A 47 -25.95 1.94 -18.76
C ASN A 47 -26.44 3.22 -19.48
N SER A 48 -27.76 3.49 -19.44
CA SER A 48 -28.38 4.65 -20.11
C SER A 48 -28.00 6.02 -19.51
N SER A 49 -27.34 6.05 -18.34
CA SER A 49 -26.89 7.25 -17.63
C SER A 49 -25.47 7.70 -18.03
N ASN A 50 -24.68 6.85 -18.71
CA ASN A 50 -23.31 7.13 -19.17
C ASN A 50 -23.21 7.35 -20.69
N LEU A 51 -24.34 7.54 -21.38
CA LEU A 51 -24.37 7.79 -22.84
C LEU A 51 -23.56 9.03 -23.26
N ALA A 52 -23.28 9.96 -22.34
CA ALA A 52 -22.50 11.17 -22.61
C ALA A 52 -20.98 10.94 -22.69
N SER A 53 -20.43 9.92 -22.03
CA SER A 53 -19.02 9.55 -22.17
C SER A 53 -18.87 8.60 -23.36
N CYS A 54 -18.41 9.15 -24.50
CA CYS A 54 -18.44 8.54 -25.85
C CYS A 54 -19.81 8.58 -26.54
N ALA A 55 -20.52 9.71 -26.49
CA ALA A 55 -21.71 9.95 -27.32
C ALA A 55 -21.33 10.09 -28.81
N GLN A 56 -21.13 8.97 -29.50
CA GLN A 56 -21.22 8.92 -30.96
C GLN A 56 -22.23 7.84 -31.32
N LEU A 57 -23.24 8.22 -32.11
CA LEU A 57 -24.19 7.28 -32.72
C LEU A 57 -23.35 6.18 -33.41
N ASP A 58 -23.62 4.91 -33.09
CA ASP A 58 -22.91 3.69 -33.56
C ASP A 58 -21.65 3.21 -32.80
N GLN A 59 -21.27 3.78 -31.65
CA GLN A 59 -20.17 3.24 -30.81
C GLN A 59 -20.64 2.67 -29.46
N PRO A 60 -20.02 1.58 -28.96
CA PRO A 60 -20.38 0.98 -27.67
C PRO A 60 -20.16 1.98 -26.52
N PRO A 61 -21.05 2.03 -25.51
CA PRO A 61 -20.97 3.01 -24.43
C PRO A 61 -19.72 2.80 -23.56
N CYS A 62 -18.93 3.85 -23.38
CA CYS A 62 -17.72 3.83 -22.56
C CYS A 62 -18.01 4.11 -21.09
N SER A 63 -17.16 3.62 -20.20
CA SER A 63 -17.19 3.98 -18.78
C SER A 63 -16.50 5.32 -18.53
N GLY A 64 -17.20 6.27 -17.90
CA GLY A 64 -16.61 7.53 -17.43
C GLY A 64 -15.57 7.38 -16.31
N SER A 65 -15.46 6.18 -15.71
CA SER A 65 -14.45 5.87 -14.70
C SER A 65 -13.34 4.95 -15.23
N ALA A 66 -13.29 4.70 -16.55
CA ALA A 66 -12.22 3.93 -17.17
C ALA A 66 -10.84 4.56 -16.85
N GLY A 67 -9.87 3.74 -16.45
CA GLY A 67 -8.52 4.22 -16.15
C GLY A 67 -8.37 4.93 -14.79
N GLN A 68 -9.45 5.18 -14.06
CA GLN A 68 -9.38 5.84 -12.75
C GLN A 68 -8.72 4.94 -11.71
N ILE A 69 -7.74 5.47 -10.97
CA ILE A 69 -7.14 4.79 -9.82
C ILE A 69 -7.80 5.32 -8.55
N THR A 70 -8.42 4.44 -7.78
CA THR A 70 -9.15 4.79 -6.54
C THR A 70 -8.58 4.13 -5.29
N SER A 71 -7.52 3.35 -5.43
CA SER A 71 -6.90 2.59 -4.33
C SER A 71 -5.38 2.60 -4.41
N THR A 72 -4.75 2.19 -3.31
CA THR A 72 -3.34 1.85 -3.25
C THR A 72 -3.18 0.33 -3.19
N ALA A 73 -2.07 -0.19 -3.74
CA ALA A 73 -1.75 -1.61 -3.73
C ALA A 73 -1.31 -2.10 -2.33
N ASN A 74 -0.69 -1.22 -1.54
CA ASN A 74 -0.12 -1.53 -0.24
C ASN A 74 -0.55 -0.50 0.82
N TYR A 75 -0.27 -0.81 2.09
CA TYR A 75 -0.45 0.12 3.21
C TYR A 75 0.61 1.22 3.22
N SER A 76 0.27 2.33 3.88
CA SER A 76 1.21 3.39 4.26
C SER A 76 2.25 2.90 5.26
N ARG A 77 3.24 3.73 5.60
CA ARG A 77 4.27 3.40 6.58
C ARG A 77 3.67 2.87 7.89
N GLN A 78 4.17 1.73 8.33
CA GLN A 78 3.87 1.17 9.65
C GLN A 78 5.17 1.05 10.44
N ILE A 79 5.13 1.43 11.72
CA ILE A 79 6.27 1.33 12.62
C ILE A 79 5.81 0.56 13.86
N GLN A 80 6.58 -0.45 14.25
CA GLN A 80 6.32 -1.25 15.43
C GLN A 80 7.57 -1.41 16.29
N PHE A 81 7.35 -1.52 17.59
CA PHE A 81 8.39 -1.68 18.59
C PHE A 81 8.14 -2.95 19.40
N ALA A 82 9.23 -3.64 19.75
CA ALA A 82 9.18 -4.80 20.63
C ALA A 82 10.34 -4.80 21.61
N LEU A 83 10.07 -5.34 22.79
CA LEU A 83 11.05 -5.58 23.85
C LEU A 83 11.09 -7.08 24.15
N LYS A 84 12.29 -7.65 24.22
CA LYS A 84 12.51 -9.04 24.61
C LYS A 84 13.57 -9.12 25.71
N LEU A 85 13.24 -9.72 26.85
CA LEU A 85 14.18 -10.00 27.91
C LEU A 85 14.83 -11.38 27.68
N LEU A 86 16.16 -11.44 27.82
CA LEU A 86 16.98 -12.65 27.73
C LEU A 86 17.61 -12.87 29.11
N PHE A 87 17.51 -14.08 29.65
CA PHE A 87 18.02 -14.48 30.96
C PHE A 87 18.62 -15.88 30.90
#